data_AF-A0A7V9L1W0-F1
#
_entry.id   AF-A0A7V9L1W0-F1
#
_cell.length_a   1.000
_cell.length_b   1.000
_cell.length_c   1.000
_cell.angle_alpha   90.00
_cell.angle_beta   90.00
_cell.angle_gamma   90.00
#
_symmetry.space_group_name_H-M   'P 1'
#
loop_
_entity.id
_entity.type
_entity.pdbx_description
1 polymer ?
#
loop_
_entity_poly.entity_id
_entity_poly.type
_entity_poly.pdbx_seq_one_letter_code
_entity_poly.pdbx_strand_id
1 'polypeptide(L)'
;MPARAPRLAPGLVRGPDDRARCAWGVSTPDYIAYHDAEWGFPVRDDQHLFEKLCLEGFQAGLSWLTILRKRQAFRAGFANFEIARVARFTARDVTRLLGDAGIVRHRGKIESTINNAKRALELVDEFGTLSTYAWTFEP
;
A
#
# COMPACT_ATOMS: atom_id res chain seq x y z
N MET A 1 2.34 -43.79 -17.28
CA MET A 1 2.03 -42.96 -16.09
C MET A 1 2.80 -41.67 -16.24
N PRO A 2 2.17 -40.49 -16.41
CA PRO A 2 2.93 -39.24 -16.42
C PRO A 2 3.62 -39.07 -15.06
N ALA A 3 4.89 -38.65 -15.08
CA ALA A 3 5.67 -38.39 -13.88
C ALA A 3 4.95 -37.33 -13.04
N ARG A 4 4.76 -37.61 -11.74
CA ARG A 4 4.12 -36.68 -10.81
C ARG A 4 4.97 -35.42 -10.71
N ALA A 5 4.39 -34.26 -11.04
CA ALA A 5 5.07 -32.99 -10.89
C ALA A 5 5.63 -32.82 -9.46
N PRO A 6 6.83 -32.25 -9.30
CA PRO A 6 7.43 -32.04 -7.98
C PRO A 6 6.50 -31.19 -7.11
N ARG A 7 6.35 -31.58 -5.83
CA ARG A 7 5.57 -30.82 -4.85
C ARG A 7 6.27 -29.48 -4.59
N LEU A 8 5.48 -28.42 -4.55
CA LEU A 8 5.99 -27.10 -4.16
C LEU A 8 6.27 -27.04 -2.66
N ALA A 9 7.13 -26.10 -2.25
CA ALA A 9 7.37 -25.80 -0.84
C ALA A 9 6.07 -25.35 -0.14
N PRO A 10 5.94 -25.54 1.19
CA PRO A 10 4.81 -25.04 1.96
C PRO A 10 4.58 -23.54 1.72
N GLY A 11 3.31 -23.15 1.56
CA GLY A 11 2.94 -21.76 1.28
C GLY A 11 3.03 -21.35 -0.19
N LEU A 12 3.46 -22.24 -1.09
CA LEU A 12 3.47 -22.01 -2.53
C LEU A 12 2.38 -22.81 -3.25
N VAL A 13 1.76 -22.20 -4.26
CA VAL A 13 0.77 -22.81 -5.14
C VAL A 13 1.07 -22.47 -6.61
N ARG A 14 0.55 -23.28 -7.54
CA ARG A 14 0.65 -23.00 -8.99
C ARG A 14 -0.45 -22.03 -9.40
N GLY A 15 -0.08 -20.98 -10.12
CA GLY A 15 -1.02 -20.04 -10.72
C GLY A 15 -1.63 -20.53 -12.03
N PRO A 16 -2.54 -19.74 -12.64
CA PRO A 16 -3.15 -20.06 -13.93
C PRO A 16 -2.17 -20.26 -15.10
N ASP A 17 -0.95 -19.73 -14.96
CA ASP A 17 0.17 -19.83 -15.91
C ASP A 17 1.21 -20.88 -15.50
N ASP A 18 0.87 -21.79 -14.58
CA ASP A 18 1.72 -22.84 -14.01
C ASP A 18 2.96 -22.33 -13.23
N ARG A 19 3.10 -21.02 -13.02
CA ARG A 19 4.19 -20.45 -12.20
C ARG A 19 3.88 -20.61 -10.72
N ALA A 20 4.90 -20.98 -9.94
CA ALA A 20 4.81 -21.05 -8.48
C ALA A 20 4.77 -19.64 -7.88
N ARG A 21 3.83 -19.39 -6.97
CA ARG A 21 3.66 -18.11 -6.25
C ARG A 21 3.29 -18.37 -4.79
N CYS A 22 3.42 -17.35 -3.95
CA CYS A 22 2.84 -17.40 -2.61
C CYS A 22 1.33 -17.66 -2.68
N ALA A 23 0.82 -18.54 -1.81
CA ALA A 23 -0.57 -18.98 -1.81
C ALA A 23 -1.57 -17.82 -1.76
N TRP A 24 -1.25 -16.75 -1.03
CA TRP A 24 -2.10 -15.55 -0.92
C TRP A 24 -2.18 -14.74 -2.22
N GLY A 25 -1.17 -14.82 -3.09
CA GLY A 25 -1.06 -14.00 -4.31
C GLY A 25 -1.89 -14.51 -5.49
N VAL A 26 -2.44 -15.72 -5.42
CA VAL A 26 -3.08 -16.40 -6.57
C VAL A 26 -4.61 -16.31 -6.55
N SER A 27 -5.18 -15.45 -5.71
CA SER A 27 -6.64 -15.39 -5.52
C SER A 27 -7.41 -14.75 -6.69
N THR A 28 -6.86 -13.70 -7.30
CA THR A 28 -7.52 -12.92 -8.38
C THR A 28 -6.47 -12.31 -9.32
N PRO A 29 -6.80 -12.03 -10.60
CA PRO A 29 -5.81 -11.52 -11.56
C PRO A 29 -5.11 -10.22 -11.14
N ASP A 30 -5.84 -9.30 -10.52
CA ASP A 30 -5.29 -8.04 -9.98
C ASP A 30 -4.33 -8.29 -8.81
N TYR A 31 -4.61 -9.31 -7.99
CA TYR A 31 -3.70 -9.69 -6.91
C TYR A 31 -2.44 -10.42 -7.43
N ILE A 32 -2.57 -11.22 -8.49
CA ILE A 32 -1.41 -11.83 -9.18
C ILE A 32 -0.49 -10.75 -9.73
N ALA A 33 -1.05 -9.76 -10.43
CA ALA A 33 -0.27 -8.64 -10.96
C ALA A 33 0.45 -7.85 -9.85
N TYR A 34 -0.25 -7.55 -8.75
CA TYR A 34 0.36 -6.89 -7.58
C TYR A 34 1.48 -7.73 -6.96
N HIS A 35 1.25 -9.04 -6.77
CA HIS A 35 2.25 -9.95 -6.23
C HIS A 35 3.51 -9.99 -7.11
N ASP A 36 3.33 -10.14 -8.43
CA ASP A 36 4.43 -10.36 -9.36
C ASP A 36 5.27 -9.12 -9.66
N ALA A 37 4.69 -7.92 -9.53
CA ALA A 37 5.32 -6.68 -9.97
C ALA A 37 5.58 -5.66 -8.85
N GLU A 38 4.93 -5.77 -7.70
CA GLU A 38 4.98 -4.72 -6.66
C GLU A 38 5.34 -5.24 -5.26
N TRP A 39 4.88 -6.45 -4.90
CA TRP A 39 5.11 -6.98 -3.57
C TRP A 39 6.52 -7.54 -3.42
N GLY A 40 7.22 -7.14 -2.36
CA GLY A 40 8.59 -7.56 -2.08
C GLY A 40 9.69 -6.86 -2.90
N PHE A 41 9.33 -5.98 -3.83
CA PHE A 41 10.31 -5.16 -4.55
C PHE A 41 10.71 -3.90 -3.75
N PRO A 42 12.00 -3.53 -3.74
CA PRO A 42 12.47 -2.32 -3.06
C PRO A 42 11.79 -1.05 -3.60
N VAL A 43 11.36 -0.19 -2.68
CA VAL A 43 10.82 1.15 -2.99
C VAL A 43 11.71 2.19 -2.31
N ARG A 44 12.33 3.07 -3.11
CA ARG A 44 13.19 4.16 -2.62
C ARG A 44 12.67 5.56 -2.91
N ASP A 45 11.52 5.65 -3.58
CA ASP A 45 10.81 6.90 -3.79
C ASP A 45 9.96 7.23 -2.56
N ASP A 46 10.15 8.43 -2.00
CA ASP A 46 9.49 8.86 -0.76
C ASP A 46 7.97 8.88 -0.87
N GLN A 47 7.46 9.38 -1.99
CA GLN A 47 6.02 9.50 -2.21
C GLN A 47 5.37 8.12 -2.33
N HIS A 48 5.98 7.21 -3.10
CA HIS A 48 5.51 5.83 -3.22
C HIS A 48 5.60 5.10 -1.86
N LEU A 49 6.70 5.28 -1.12
CA LEU A 49 6.86 4.68 0.20
C LEU A 49 5.79 5.18 1.18
N PHE A 50 5.54 6.49 1.18
CA PHE A 50 4.48 7.11 1.98
C PHE A 50 3.08 6.62 1.59
N GLU A 51 2.79 6.49 0.29
CA GLU A 51 1.55 5.88 -0.21
C GLU A 51 1.38 4.47 0.36
N LYS A 52 2.38 3.60 0.21
CA LYS A 52 2.31 2.21 0.70
C LYS A 52 2.04 2.17 2.20
N LEU A 53 2.81 2.93 2.99
CA LEU A 53 2.63 3.00 4.45
C LEU A 53 1.20 3.40 4.85
N CYS A 54 0.63 4.42 4.20
CA CYS A 54 -0.72 4.87 4.50
C CYS A 54 -1.79 3.85 4.08
N LEU A 55 -1.62 3.20 2.93
CA LEU A 55 -2.54 2.17 2.45
C LEU A 55 -2.56 0.95 3.39
N GLU A 56 -1.43 0.54 3.95
CA GLU A 56 -1.36 -0.50 4.98
C GLU A 56 -2.16 -0.09 6.25
N GLY A 57 -2.09 1.18 6.66
CA GLY A 57 -2.93 1.72 7.74
C GLY A 57 -4.43 1.64 7.42
N PHE A 58 -4.82 1.89 6.16
CA PHE A 58 -6.21 1.73 5.73
C PHE A 58 -6.67 0.26 5.72
N GLN A 59 -5.76 -0.70 5.64
CA GLN A 59 -6.08 -2.13 5.62
C GLN A 59 -6.60 -2.66 6.97
N ALA A 60 -6.33 -2.00 8.10
CA ALA A 60 -6.72 -2.52 9.42
C ALA A 60 -8.21 -2.93 9.49
N GLY A 61 -8.49 -4.22 9.71
CA GLY A 61 -9.85 -4.78 9.74
C GLY A 61 -10.49 -5.06 8.36
N LEU A 62 -9.72 -5.02 7.28
CA LEU A 62 -10.13 -5.28 5.90
C LEU A 62 -9.13 -6.21 5.19
N SER A 63 -9.53 -6.74 4.04
CA SER A 63 -8.59 -7.42 3.15
C SER A 63 -7.74 -6.42 2.37
N TRP A 64 -6.48 -6.75 2.10
CA TRP A 64 -5.62 -5.93 1.23
C TRP A 64 -6.20 -5.72 -0.16
N LEU A 65 -6.89 -6.74 -0.70
CA LEU A 65 -7.58 -6.65 -2.01
C LEU A 65 -8.62 -5.50 -2.05
N THR A 66 -9.26 -5.21 -0.92
CA THR A 66 -10.18 -4.06 -0.79
C THR A 66 -9.44 -2.75 -0.99
N ILE A 67 -8.24 -2.63 -0.42
CA ILE A 67 -7.41 -1.42 -0.53
C ILE A 67 -6.81 -1.30 -1.93
N LEU A 68 -6.27 -2.41 -2.47
CA LEU A 68 -5.72 -2.50 -3.82
C LEU A 68 -6.70 -1.99 -4.87
N ARG A 69 -7.96 -2.46 -4.83
CA ARG A 69 -9.00 -2.04 -5.78
C ARG A 69 -9.43 -0.58 -5.64
N LYS A 70 -9.21 0.03 -4.47
CA LYS A 70 -9.52 1.43 -4.18
C LYS A 70 -8.34 2.37 -4.39
N ARG A 71 -7.16 1.86 -4.76
CA ARG A 71 -5.90 2.62 -4.80
C ARG A 71 -5.97 3.89 -5.65
N GLN A 72 -6.60 3.82 -6.82
CA GLN A 72 -6.76 5.00 -7.68
C GLN A 72 -7.65 6.08 -7.06
N ALA A 73 -8.72 5.68 -6.36
CA ALA A 73 -9.56 6.61 -5.61
C ALA A 73 -8.80 7.23 -4.43
N PHE A 74 -7.97 6.44 -3.73
CA PHE A 74 -7.08 6.95 -2.69
C PHE A 74 -6.10 7.99 -3.24
N ARG A 75 -5.42 7.70 -4.34
CA ARG A 75 -4.52 8.66 -5.01
C ARG A 75 -5.25 9.95 -5.35
N ALA A 76 -6.41 9.88 -5.99
CA ALA A 76 -7.21 11.07 -6.30
C ALA A 76 -7.62 11.85 -5.04
N GLY A 77 -8.11 11.16 -4.00
CA GLY A 77 -8.59 11.78 -2.77
C GLY A 77 -7.49 12.44 -1.93
N PHE A 78 -6.28 11.86 -1.95
CA PHE A 78 -5.11 12.26 -1.18
C PHE A 78 -4.02 12.93 -2.03
N ALA A 79 -4.40 13.61 -3.13
CA ALA A 79 -3.46 14.39 -3.94
C ALA A 79 -2.21 13.58 -4.39
N ASN A 80 -2.44 12.38 -4.91
CA ASN A 80 -1.45 11.38 -5.28
C ASN A 80 -0.47 11.01 -4.16
N PHE A 81 -0.85 11.22 -2.90
CA PHE A 81 0.02 11.05 -1.74
C PHE A 81 1.26 11.96 -1.75
N GLU A 82 1.23 13.10 -2.44
CA GLU A 82 2.26 14.12 -2.29
C GLU A 82 2.32 14.60 -0.83
N ILE A 83 3.37 14.20 -0.09
CA ILE A 83 3.50 14.36 1.37
C ILE A 83 3.17 15.80 1.80
N ALA A 84 3.82 16.79 1.18
CA ALA A 84 3.62 18.19 1.51
C ALA A 84 2.17 18.67 1.28
N ARG A 85 1.47 18.15 0.25
CA ARG A 85 0.08 18.52 -0.03
C ARG A 85 -0.86 17.90 0.99
N VAL A 86 -0.68 16.62 1.30
CA VAL A 86 -1.50 15.89 2.28
C VAL A 86 -1.32 16.48 3.68
N ALA A 87 -0.10 16.89 4.06
CA ALA A 87 0.17 17.51 5.36
C ALA A 87 -0.64 18.81 5.59
N ARG A 88 -1.03 19.51 4.51
CA ARG A 88 -1.84 20.73 4.55
C ARG A 88 -3.35 20.49 4.57
N PHE A 89 -3.81 19.24 4.49
CA PHE A 89 -5.23 18.93 4.54
C PHE A 89 -5.85 19.39 5.86
N THR A 90 -7.08 19.87 5.76
CA THR A 90 -7.82 20.48 6.87
C THR A 90 -9.05 19.67 7.24
N ALA A 91 -9.81 20.12 8.24
CA ALA A 91 -11.12 19.53 8.59
C ALA A 91 -12.11 19.51 7.40
N ARG A 92 -11.99 20.47 6.46
CA ARG A 92 -12.77 20.49 5.22
C ARG A 92 -12.41 19.30 4.33
N ASP A 93 -11.14 18.98 4.20
CA ASP A 93 -10.66 17.83 3.43
C ASP A 93 -11.09 16.51 4.05
N VAL A 94 -11.03 16.40 5.39
CA VAL A 94 -11.54 15.22 6.10
C VAL A 94 -13.03 15.01 5.82
N THR A 95 -13.83 16.08 5.90
CA THR A 95 -15.27 16.01 5.59
C THR A 95 -15.53 15.63 4.12
N ARG A 96 -14.78 16.20 3.18
CA ARG A 96 -14.83 15.83 1.76
C ARG A 96 -14.54 14.34 1.54
N LEU A 97 -13.47 13.84 2.16
CA LEU A 97 -13.03 12.46 2.03
C LEU A 97 -14.00 11.46 2.70
N LEU A 98 -14.63 11.85 3.80
CA LEU A 98 -15.71 11.06 4.41
C LEU A 98 -16.93 10.91 3.51
N GLY A 99 -17.14 11.84 2.57
CA GLY A 99 -18.17 11.76 1.55
C GLY A 99 -17.81 10.88 0.35
N ASP A 100 -16.55 10.51 0.18
CA ASP A 100 -16.06 9.78 -0.99
C ASP A 100 -16.24 8.26 -0.83
N ALA A 101 -17.20 7.69 -1.58
CA ALA A 101 -17.47 6.25 -1.58
C ALA A 101 -16.37 5.42 -2.30
N GLY A 102 -15.49 6.08 -3.06
CA GLY A 102 -14.34 5.47 -3.72
C GLY A 102 -13.31 4.95 -2.72
N ILE A 103 -13.18 5.55 -1.54
CA ILE A 103 -12.21 5.16 -0.51
C ILE A 103 -12.86 4.42 0.68
N VAL A 104 -12.08 4.19 1.74
CA VAL A 104 -12.57 3.71 3.04
C VAL A 104 -12.95 4.92 3.89
N ARG A 105 -14.25 5.13 4.11
CA ARG A 105 -14.83 6.29 4.83
C ARG A 105 -14.71 6.16 6.35
N HIS A 106 -13.47 6.12 6.84
CA HIS A 106 -13.19 6.01 8.27
C HIS A 106 -12.37 7.22 8.74
N ARG A 107 -12.99 8.05 9.59
CA ARG A 107 -12.41 9.33 10.05
C ARG A 107 -11.00 9.18 10.60
N GLY A 108 -10.79 8.26 11.55
CA GLY A 108 -9.48 8.07 12.17
C GLY A 108 -8.38 7.62 11.20
N LYS A 109 -8.73 6.92 10.11
CA LYS A 109 -7.74 6.48 9.10
C LYS A 109 -7.36 7.61 8.15
N ILE A 110 -8.33 8.45 7.81
CA ILE A 110 -8.12 9.68 7.04
C ILE A 110 -7.25 10.65 7.84
N GLU A 111 -7.61 10.92 9.10
CA GLU A 111 -6.87 11.82 9.98
C GLU A 111 -5.46 11.27 10.28
N SER A 112 -5.31 9.95 10.44
CA SER A 112 -4.00 9.30 10.55
C SER A 112 -3.13 9.55 9.32
N THR A 113 -3.67 9.46 8.11
CA THR A 113 -2.91 9.74 6.86
C THR A 113 -2.40 11.18 6.82
N ILE A 114 -3.22 12.14 7.26
CA ILE A 114 -2.82 13.56 7.35
C ILE A 114 -1.74 13.76 8.42
N ASN A 115 -1.88 13.11 9.57
CA ASN A 115 -0.85 13.13 10.62
C ASN A 115 0.46 12.50 10.14
N ASN A 116 0.39 11.35 9.47
CA ASN A 116 1.57 10.66 8.92
C ASN A 116 2.30 11.56 7.92
N ALA A 117 1.58 12.32 7.09
CA ALA A 117 2.21 13.28 6.17
C ALA A 117 3.01 14.36 6.92
N LYS A 118 2.48 14.88 8.03
CA LYS A 118 3.18 15.87 8.87
C LYS A 118 4.44 15.28 9.50
N ARG A 119 4.35 14.06 10.05
CA ARG A 119 5.50 13.35 10.61
C ARG A 119 6.54 12.98 9.55
N ALA A 120 6.10 12.62 8.34
CA ALA A 120 7.00 12.36 7.23
C ALA A 120 7.82 13.59 6.84
N LEU A 121 7.23 14.81 6.89
CA LEU A 121 8.00 16.04 6.68
C LEU A 121 9.07 16.25 7.75
N GLU A 122 8.75 15.99 9.02
CA GLU A 122 9.74 16.08 10.11
C GLU A 122 10.89 15.09 9.91
N LEU A 123 10.60 13.86 9.47
CA LEU A 123 11.64 12.88 9.11
C LEU A 123 12.45 13.31 7.89
N VAL A 124 11.82 13.95 6.90
CA VAL A 124 12.54 14.49 5.73
C VAL A 124 13.47 15.63 6.15
N ASP A 125 13.06 16.49 7.09
CA ASP A 125 13.91 17.56 7.60
C ASP A 125 15.12 17.01 8.39
N GLU A 126 14.95 15.91 9.13
CA GLU A 126 16.01 15.30 9.95
C GLU A 126 16.94 14.37 9.16
N PHE A 127 16.39 13.53 8.28
CA PHE A 127 17.11 12.46 7.59
C PHE A 127 17.29 12.71 6.08
N GLY A 128 16.82 13.85 5.57
CA GLY A 128 16.85 14.22 4.16
C GLY A 128 15.75 13.58 3.33
N THR A 129 15.43 12.30 3.54
CA THR A 129 14.32 11.61 2.87
C THR A 129 13.63 10.59 3.78
N LEU A 130 12.33 10.36 3.58
CA LEU A 130 11.57 9.31 4.28
C LEU A 130 12.16 7.92 3.99
N SER A 131 12.55 7.68 2.74
CA SER A 131 13.21 6.44 2.33
C SER A 131 14.51 6.22 3.10
N THR A 132 15.36 7.23 3.24
CA THR A 132 16.64 7.10 3.96
C THR A 132 16.40 6.64 5.40
N TYR A 133 15.45 7.27 6.09
CA TYR A 133 15.05 6.86 7.43
C TYR A 133 14.53 5.41 7.45
N ALA A 134 13.57 5.06 6.60
CA ALA A 134 12.93 3.75 6.61
C ALA A 134 13.92 2.59 6.36
N TRP A 135 14.87 2.78 5.44
CA TRP A 135 15.86 1.76 5.09
C TRP A 135 16.97 1.58 6.14
N THR A 136 17.07 2.46 7.15
CA THR A 136 17.98 2.21 8.30
C THR A 136 17.58 1.00 9.15
N PHE A 137 16.34 0.51 8.99
CA PHE A 137 15.80 -0.65 9.70
C PHE A 137 15.81 -1.94 8.86
N GLU A 138 16.37 -1.92 7.66
CA GLU A 138 16.61 -3.15 6.89
C GLU A 138 17.64 -4.02 7.65
N PRO A 139 17.33 -5.30 7.92
CA PRO A 139 18.20 -6.21 8.69
C PRO A 139 19.43 -6.69 7.91
#